data_AF-A0A3P7NY65-F1
#
_entry.id   AF-A0A3P7NY65-F1
#
_cell.length_a   1.000
_cell.length_b   1.000
_cell.length_c   1.000
_cell.angle_alpha   90.00
_cell.angle_beta   90.00
_cell.angle_gamma   90.00
#
_symmetry.space_group_name_H-M   'P 1'
#
loop_
_entity.id
_entity.type
_entity.pdbx_description
1 polymer ?
#
loop_
_entity_poly.entity_id
_entity_poly.type
_entity_poly.pdbx_seq_one_letter_code
_entity_poly.pdbx_strand_id
1 'polypeptide(L)'
;MKSTNKLARQVISLLLLIPLLSQTVYAFTDLEPSKASTPYIEEFSDRGLIHGYTDGTFMPDKAITRAEFLTLINRTFGYTLETDQVQFGDINGQEWFADQLRITMAAGYIKGYPDGTFRPNQLISRQEVATVLNRILGYTPETFTPTHDTLAIWARDDIQSLLAYKIMFYKTVTLEVMYPLPVKIQSFLYLPYYIRRKH
;
A
#
# COMPACT_ATOMS: atom_id res chain seq x y z
N MET A 1 -40.31 54.82 -6.22
CA MET A 1 -40.08 53.52 -6.91
C MET A 1 -38.58 53.27 -7.15
N LYS A 2 -37.76 53.18 -6.08
CA LYS A 2 -36.29 52.97 -6.18
C LYS A 2 -35.71 51.95 -5.16
N SER A 3 -36.53 51.39 -4.27
CA SER A 3 -36.08 50.52 -3.16
C SER A 3 -36.09 49.02 -3.50
N THR A 4 -36.92 48.58 -4.45
CA THR A 4 -37.13 47.15 -4.77
C THR A 4 -35.94 46.46 -5.43
N ASN A 5 -35.07 47.20 -6.13
CA ASN A 5 -33.94 46.63 -6.86
C ASN A 5 -32.70 46.35 -5.99
N LYS A 6 -32.61 46.95 -4.80
CA LYS A 6 -31.46 46.74 -3.89
C LYS A 6 -31.61 45.41 -3.15
N LEU A 7 -32.81 45.09 -2.68
CA LEU A 7 -33.13 43.81 -2.04
C LEU A 7 -33.07 42.65 -3.04
N ALA A 8 -33.62 42.81 -4.26
CA ALA A 8 -33.53 41.79 -5.30
C ALA A 8 -32.08 41.45 -5.67
N ARG A 9 -31.19 42.45 -5.78
CA ARG A 9 -29.76 42.22 -6.04
C ARG A 9 -29.05 41.54 -4.88
N GLN A 10 -29.37 41.90 -3.63
CA GLN A 10 -28.79 41.24 -2.46
C GLN A 10 -29.26 39.78 -2.33
N VAL A 11 -30.53 39.50 -2.60
CA VAL A 11 -31.07 38.14 -2.57
C VAL A 11 -30.52 37.28 -3.71
N ILE A 12 -30.36 37.84 -4.92
CA ILE A 12 -29.74 37.12 -6.06
C ILE A 12 -28.24 36.88 -5.83
N SER A 13 -27.51 37.83 -5.23
CA SER A 13 -26.10 37.60 -4.84
C SER A 13 -25.97 36.57 -3.72
N LEU A 14 -26.94 36.47 -2.80
CA LEU A 14 -26.94 35.46 -1.75
C LEU A 14 -27.30 34.06 -2.31
N LEU A 15 -28.21 33.96 -3.28
CA LEU A 15 -28.60 32.71 -3.94
C LEU A 15 -27.55 32.17 -4.92
N LEU A 16 -26.73 33.04 -5.54
CA LEU A 16 -25.63 32.63 -6.42
C LEU A 16 -24.36 32.21 -5.68
N LEU A 17 -24.28 32.43 -4.37
CA LEU A 17 -23.17 31.99 -3.51
C LEU A 17 -23.40 30.58 -2.92
N ILE A 18 -24.60 30.00 -3.04
CA ILE A 18 -24.99 28.76 -2.35
C ILE A 18 -24.50 27.46 -3.03
N PRO A 19 -24.16 27.37 -4.34
CA PRO A 19 -23.58 26.15 -4.89
C PRO A 19 -22.08 26.28 -5.20
N LEU A 20 -21.32 27.14 -4.51
CA LEU A 20 -19.86 27.08 -4.55
C LEU A 20 -19.36 26.23 -3.39
N LEU A 21 -18.90 25.01 -3.72
CA LEU A 21 -18.20 24.06 -2.86
C LEU A 21 -19.06 23.13 -2.00
N SER A 22 -20.00 22.41 -2.61
CA SER A 22 -20.12 20.98 -2.25
C SER A 22 -19.30 20.18 -3.25
N GLN A 23 -17.97 20.34 -3.21
CA GLN A 23 -17.15 19.20 -3.55
C GLN A 23 -17.44 18.20 -2.44
N THR A 24 -18.08 17.09 -2.78
CA THR A 24 -18.04 15.93 -1.91
C THR A 24 -16.57 15.54 -1.84
N VAL A 25 -15.87 16.11 -0.87
CA VAL A 25 -14.68 15.47 -0.33
C VAL A 25 -15.20 14.10 0.06
N TYR A 26 -14.69 13.04 -0.58
CA TYR A 26 -14.94 11.67 -0.14
C TYR A 26 -14.19 11.50 1.19
N ALA A 27 -14.63 12.23 2.20
CA ALA A 27 -14.13 12.14 3.56
C ALA A 27 -14.80 10.90 4.14
N PHE A 28 -14.05 9.81 4.08
CA PHE A 28 -14.45 8.57 4.71
C PHE A 28 -14.67 8.79 6.20
N THR A 29 -15.79 8.29 6.73
CA THR A 29 -16.23 8.60 8.09
C THR A 29 -15.37 7.97 9.18
N ASP A 30 -14.52 7.02 8.82
CA ASP A 30 -13.67 6.21 9.70
C ASP A 30 -12.16 6.50 9.52
N LEU A 31 -11.80 7.63 8.89
CA LEU A 31 -10.41 8.08 8.85
C LEU A 31 -10.09 9.05 9.98
N GLU A 32 -9.02 8.73 10.71
CA GLU A 32 -8.44 9.61 11.72
C GLU A 32 -7.41 10.54 11.06
N PRO A 33 -7.56 11.88 11.12
CA PRO A 33 -6.63 12.82 10.47
C PRO A 33 -5.17 12.70 10.92
N SER A 34 -4.92 12.18 12.13
CA SER A 34 -3.57 12.01 12.69
C SER A 34 -2.89 10.71 12.26
N LYS A 35 -3.60 9.74 11.66
CA LYS A 35 -2.98 8.49 11.18
C LYS A 35 -2.10 8.79 9.97
N ALA A 36 -0.88 8.24 9.99
CA ALA A 36 0.09 8.43 8.90
C ALA A 36 -0.42 7.92 7.53
N SER A 37 -1.37 6.98 7.51
CA SER A 37 -1.98 6.44 6.28
C SER A 37 -3.02 7.37 5.65
N THR A 38 -3.65 8.24 6.43
CA THR A 38 -4.77 9.09 6.00
C THR A 38 -4.46 9.93 4.76
N PRO A 39 -3.35 10.71 4.68
CA PRO A 39 -3.08 11.52 3.49
C PRO A 39 -2.90 10.68 2.22
N TYR A 40 -2.39 9.45 2.32
CA TYR A 40 -2.23 8.56 1.18
C TYR A 40 -3.57 7.97 0.71
N ILE A 41 -4.47 7.67 1.65
CA ILE A 41 -5.83 7.19 1.34
C ILE A 41 -6.61 8.30 0.64
N GLU A 42 -6.54 9.52 1.14
CA GLU A 42 -7.18 10.69 0.53
C GLU A 42 -6.63 10.93 -0.88
N GLU A 43 -5.30 10.95 -1.06
CA GLU A 43 -4.70 11.13 -2.39
C GLU A 43 -5.15 10.06 -3.39
N PHE A 44 -5.15 8.79 -2.98
CA PHE A 44 -5.55 7.69 -3.86
C PHE A 44 -7.05 7.75 -4.17
N SER A 45 -7.89 8.19 -3.22
CA SER A 45 -9.32 8.40 -3.42
C SER A 45 -9.58 9.53 -4.41
N ASP A 46 -8.90 10.67 -4.24
CA ASP A 46 -9.00 11.85 -5.11
C ASP A 46 -8.58 11.55 -6.55
N ARG A 47 -7.61 10.64 -6.72
CA ARG A 47 -7.16 10.15 -8.03
C ARG A 47 -8.06 9.05 -8.62
N GLY A 48 -9.12 8.64 -7.91
CA GLY A 48 -10.01 7.56 -8.31
C GLY A 48 -9.36 6.18 -8.31
N LEU A 49 -8.25 6.01 -7.58
CA LEU A 49 -7.52 4.74 -7.49
C LEU A 49 -8.13 3.80 -6.45
N ILE A 50 -8.80 4.32 -5.45
CA ILE A 50 -9.52 3.56 -4.43
C ILE A 50 -10.89 4.17 -4.18
N HIS A 51 -11.80 3.34 -3.67
CA HIS A 51 -13.13 3.74 -3.26
C HIS A 51 -13.45 3.12 -1.91
N GLY A 52 -14.25 3.81 -1.11
CA GLY A 52 -14.82 3.27 0.11
C GLY A 52 -16.09 2.48 -0.15
N TYR A 53 -16.76 2.14 0.94
CA TYR A 53 -18.00 1.39 0.95
C TYR A 53 -19.21 2.32 0.84
N THR A 54 -20.36 1.73 0.53
CA THR A 54 -21.63 2.47 0.37
C THR A 54 -22.12 3.13 1.66
N ASP A 55 -21.61 2.70 2.82
CA ASP A 55 -21.91 3.27 4.13
C ASP A 55 -21.05 4.49 4.49
N GLY A 56 -20.14 4.91 3.59
CA GLY A 56 -19.26 6.06 3.78
C GLY A 56 -17.92 5.73 4.46
N THR A 57 -17.64 4.46 4.76
CA THR A 57 -16.37 4.03 5.37
C THR A 57 -15.30 3.67 4.33
N PHE A 58 -14.03 3.69 4.71
CA PHE A 58 -12.90 3.16 3.93
C PHE A 58 -12.42 1.79 4.47
N MET A 59 -12.54 1.58 5.77
CA MET A 59 -12.01 0.42 6.52
C MET A 59 -10.49 0.26 6.39
N PRO A 60 -9.68 1.25 6.82
CA PRO A 60 -8.23 1.28 6.58
C PRO A 60 -7.46 0.09 7.20
N ASP A 61 -8.00 -0.50 8.26
CA ASP A 61 -7.38 -1.61 8.98
C ASP A 61 -7.91 -2.99 8.50
N LYS A 62 -8.84 -3.01 7.53
CA LYS A 62 -9.38 -4.26 6.97
C LYS A 62 -8.36 -4.89 6.02
N ALA A 63 -8.01 -6.15 6.29
CA ALA A 63 -7.19 -6.93 5.38
C ALA A 63 -7.93 -7.17 4.05
N ILE A 64 -7.20 -7.11 2.94
CA ILE A 64 -7.73 -7.34 1.60
C ILE A 64 -7.25 -8.69 1.05
N THR A 65 -8.03 -9.22 0.11
CA THR A 65 -7.76 -10.44 -0.63
C THR A 65 -6.73 -10.24 -1.74
N ARG A 66 -6.17 -11.33 -2.25
CA ARG A 66 -5.28 -11.31 -3.42
C ARG A 66 -5.97 -10.73 -4.67
N ALA A 67 -7.26 -11.00 -4.88
CA ALA A 67 -8.05 -10.46 -5.98
C ALA A 67 -8.30 -8.94 -5.87
N GLU A 68 -8.58 -8.44 -4.66
CA GLU A 68 -8.70 -7.00 -4.43
C GLU A 68 -7.34 -6.30 -4.62
N PHE A 69 -6.25 -6.90 -4.12
CA PHE A 69 -4.92 -6.34 -4.25
C PHE A 69 -4.45 -6.22 -5.70
N LEU A 70 -4.66 -7.24 -6.54
CA LEU A 70 -4.25 -7.16 -7.95
C LEU A 70 -5.05 -6.09 -8.71
N THR A 71 -6.32 -5.88 -8.35
CA THR A 71 -7.17 -4.86 -8.96
C THR A 71 -6.63 -3.47 -8.63
N LEU A 72 -6.22 -3.26 -7.37
CA LEU A 72 -5.57 -2.04 -6.93
C LEU A 72 -4.26 -1.79 -7.68
N ILE A 73 -3.41 -2.81 -7.82
CA ILE A 73 -2.12 -2.69 -8.53
C ILE A 73 -2.33 -2.34 -10.00
N ASN A 74 -3.19 -3.05 -10.72
CA ASN A 74 -3.47 -2.75 -12.13
C ASN A 74 -3.93 -1.31 -12.32
N ARG A 75 -4.84 -0.83 -11.49
CA ARG A 75 -5.33 0.56 -11.55
C ARG A 75 -4.23 1.57 -11.20
N THR A 76 -3.44 1.29 -10.17
CA THR A 76 -2.38 2.19 -9.68
C THR A 76 -1.26 2.36 -10.71
N PHE A 77 -0.86 1.27 -11.37
CA PHE A 77 0.24 1.25 -12.33
C PHE A 77 -0.21 1.35 -13.79
N GLY A 78 -1.52 1.43 -14.05
CA GLY A 78 -2.09 1.59 -15.39
C GLY A 78 -1.92 0.36 -16.29
N TYR A 79 -1.82 -0.84 -15.72
CA TYR A 79 -1.75 -2.07 -16.52
C TYR A 79 -3.10 -2.33 -17.19
N THR A 80 -3.05 -2.61 -18.49
CA THR A 80 -4.26 -2.80 -19.34
C THR A 80 -4.12 -3.93 -20.35
N LEU A 81 -2.89 -4.41 -20.61
CA LEU A 81 -2.66 -5.50 -21.56
C LEU A 81 -3.14 -6.81 -20.95
N GLU A 82 -3.99 -7.54 -21.66
CA GLU A 82 -4.51 -8.84 -21.24
C GLU A 82 -3.77 -10.00 -21.92
N THR A 83 -3.85 -11.17 -21.30
CA THR A 83 -3.43 -12.44 -21.89
C THR A 83 -4.49 -13.51 -21.68
N ASP A 84 -4.65 -14.40 -22.66
CA ASP A 84 -5.50 -15.59 -22.55
C ASP A 84 -4.81 -16.73 -21.78
N GLN A 85 -3.52 -16.58 -21.46
CA GLN A 85 -2.72 -17.58 -20.75
C GLN A 85 -2.96 -17.52 -19.23
N VAL A 86 -4.20 -17.79 -18.81
CA VAL A 86 -4.59 -17.88 -17.40
C VAL A 86 -5.17 -19.25 -17.13
N GLN A 87 -4.41 -20.10 -16.42
CA GLN A 87 -4.84 -21.44 -16.03
C GLN A 87 -4.51 -21.66 -14.56
N PHE A 88 -5.55 -21.65 -13.74
CA PHE A 88 -5.48 -21.99 -12.32
C PHE A 88 -6.65 -22.93 -11.98
N GLY A 89 -6.40 -23.93 -11.14
CA GLY A 89 -7.40 -24.95 -10.80
C GLY A 89 -8.58 -24.41 -9.97
N ASP A 90 -8.45 -23.22 -9.39
CA ASP A 90 -9.44 -22.57 -8.54
C ASP A 90 -10.12 -21.35 -9.21
N ILE A 91 -9.97 -21.20 -10.53
CA ILE A 91 -10.53 -20.10 -11.32
C ILE A 91 -11.24 -20.63 -12.57
N ASN A 92 -12.44 -20.14 -12.84
CA ASN A 92 -13.27 -20.50 -14.00
C ASN A 92 -13.34 -19.41 -15.07
N GLY A 93 -12.83 -18.21 -14.80
CA GLY A 93 -12.74 -17.11 -15.76
C GLY A 93 -13.99 -16.22 -15.83
N GLN A 94 -15.00 -16.47 -15.01
CA GLN A 94 -16.23 -15.66 -14.92
C GLN A 94 -16.29 -14.83 -13.63
N GLU A 95 -15.26 -14.89 -12.79
CA GLU A 95 -15.18 -14.13 -11.57
C GLU A 95 -15.07 -12.63 -11.85
N TRP A 96 -15.54 -11.80 -10.91
CA TRP A 96 -15.49 -10.34 -11.04
C TRP A 96 -14.07 -9.78 -11.27
N PHE A 97 -13.05 -10.53 -10.87
CA PHE A 97 -11.63 -10.17 -11.03
C PHE A 97 -10.97 -10.83 -12.25
N ALA A 98 -11.70 -11.59 -13.08
CA ALA A 98 -11.11 -12.38 -14.17
C ALA A 98 -10.29 -11.51 -15.14
N ASP A 99 -10.83 -10.35 -15.54
CA ASP A 99 -10.14 -9.40 -16.43
C ASP A 99 -8.88 -8.87 -15.77
N GLN A 100 -8.98 -8.51 -14.49
CA GLN A 100 -7.85 -8.02 -13.72
C GLN A 100 -6.77 -9.09 -13.61
N LEU A 101 -7.15 -10.35 -13.42
CA LEU A 101 -6.20 -11.46 -13.39
C LEU A 101 -5.50 -11.66 -14.74
N ARG A 102 -6.20 -11.53 -15.88
CA ARG A 102 -5.58 -11.58 -17.21
C ARG A 102 -4.56 -10.46 -17.38
N ILE A 103 -4.88 -9.24 -16.95
CA ILE A 103 -3.94 -8.12 -16.95
C ILE A 103 -2.72 -8.44 -16.08
N THR A 104 -2.97 -8.93 -14.88
CA THR A 104 -1.94 -9.27 -13.90
C THR A 104 -0.99 -10.36 -14.40
N MET A 105 -1.50 -11.37 -15.11
CA MET A 105 -0.69 -12.44 -15.70
C MET A 105 0.14 -11.93 -16.88
N ALA A 106 -0.39 -11.02 -17.69
CA ALA A 106 0.36 -10.39 -18.77
C ALA A 106 1.49 -9.48 -18.23
N ALA A 107 1.22 -8.72 -17.17
CA ALA A 107 2.21 -7.86 -16.51
C ALA A 107 3.26 -8.65 -15.71
N GLY A 108 2.93 -9.87 -15.27
CA GLY A 108 3.88 -10.81 -14.66
C GLY A 108 4.34 -10.44 -13.24
N TYR A 109 3.69 -9.48 -12.57
CA TYR A 109 4.14 -9.00 -11.25
C TYR A 109 3.80 -9.94 -10.09
N ILE A 110 2.87 -10.87 -10.26
CA ILE A 110 2.50 -11.89 -9.27
C ILE A 110 2.30 -13.24 -9.98
N LYS A 111 2.53 -14.33 -9.26
CA LYS A 111 2.35 -15.70 -9.73
C LYS A 111 1.34 -16.44 -8.85
N GLY A 112 0.78 -17.52 -9.38
CA GLY A 112 0.07 -18.50 -8.56
C GLY A 112 1.01 -19.37 -7.74
N TYR A 113 0.44 -20.32 -7.03
CA TYR A 113 1.14 -21.25 -6.16
C TYR A 113 1.58 -22.51 -6.93
N PRO A 114 2.57 -23.27 -6.41
CA PRO A 114 3.07 -24.48 -7.07
C PRO A 114 2.03 -25.59 -7.25
N ASP A 115 0.93 -25.55 -6.51
CA ASP A 115 -0.19 -26.48 -6.62
C ASP A 115 -1.15 -26.15 -7.78
N GLY A 116 -0.84 -25.13 -8.58
CA GLY A 116 -1.66 -24.69 -9.70
C GLY A 116 -2.85 -23.82 -9.30
N THR A 117 -2.89 -23.30 -8.07
CA THR A 117 -3.95 -22.38 -7.61
C THR A 117 -3.48 -20.92 -7.60
N PHE A 118 -4.41 -19.98 -7.66
CA PHE A 118 -4.13 -18.55 -7.45
C PHE A 118 -4.53 -18.05 -6.06
N ARG A 119 -5.53 -18.70 -5.45
CA ARG A 119 -6.14 -18.40 -4.15
C ARG A 119 -6.68 -16.98 -4.07
N PRO A 120 -7.62 -16.58 -4.95
CA PRO A 120 -8.07 -15.19 -5.09
C PRO A 120 -8.67 -14.60 -3.81
N ASN A 121 -9.35 -15.44 -3.02
CA ASN A 121 -10.01 -15.05 -1.78
C ASN A 121 -9.11 -15.12 -0.54
N GLN A 122 -7.85 -15.59 -0.69
CA GLN A 122 -6.90 -15.59 0.41
C GLN A 122 -6.46 -14.15 0.70
N LEU A 123 -6.37 -13.80 1.99
CA LEU A 123 -5.77 -12.52 2.40
C LEU A 123 -4.32 -12.46 1.95
N ILE A 124 -3.91 -11.32 1.38
CA ILE A 124 -2.53 -11.15 0.94
C ILE A 124 -1.63 -10.82 2.13
N SER A 125 -0.53 -11.56 2.27
CA SER A 125 0.44 -11.30 3.33
C SER A 125 1.38 -10.14 2.99
N ARG A 126 1.97 -9.51 4.03
CA ARG A 126 2.98 -8.45 3.85
C ARG A 126 4.20 -8.92 3.05
N GLN A 127 4.57 -10.20 3.19
CA GLN A 127 5.69 -10.79 2.46
C GLN A 127 5.34 -10.91 0.97
N GLU A 128 4.14 -11.36 0.62
CA GLU A 128 3.68 -11.39 -0.78
C GLU A 128 3.61 -9.98 -1.39
N VAL A 129 3.06 -9.01 -0.66
CA VAL A 129 3.05 -7.60 -1.10
C VAL A 129 4.47 -7.12 -1.40
N ALA A 130 5.45 -7.45 -0.54
CA ALA A 130 6.84 -7.08 -0.77
C ALA A 130 7.37 -7.65 -2.10
N THR A 131 7.13 -8.94 -2.35
CA THR A 131 7.60 -9.59 -3.58
C THR A 131 6.95 -9.03 -4.84
N VAL A 132 5.68 -8.61 -4.76
CA VAL A 132 4.98 -7.98 -5.88
C VAL A 132 5.55 -6.59 -6.13
N LEU A 133 5.67 -5.77 -5.09
CA LEU A 133 6.20 -4.41 -5.22
C LEU A 133 7.64 -4.41 -5.74
N ASN A 134 8.51 -5.29 -5.23
CA ASN A 134 9.88 -5.35 -5.72
C ASN A 134 9.95 -5.80 -7.18
N ARG A 135 9.08 -6.73 -7.61
CA ARG A 135 8.99 -7.15 -9.02
C ARG A 135 8.53 -6.02 -9.94
N ILE A 136 7.65 -5.14 -9.47
CA ILE A 136 7.19 -3.96 -10.21
C ILE A 136 8.29 -2.90 -10.28
N LEU A 137 8.95 -2.64 -9.16
CA LEU A 137 9.93 -1.56 -9.02
C LEU A 137 11.33 -1.92 -9.54
N GLY A 138 11.63 -3.22 -9.63
CA GLY A 138 12.88 -3.73 -10.20
C GLY A 138 14.11 -3.43 -9.35
N TYR A 139 13.97 -3.31 -8.03
CA TYR A 139 15.14 -3.04 -7.18
C TYR A 139 15.98 -4.29 -6.98
N THR A 140 17.29 -4.07 -7.06
CA THR A 140 18.27 -5.11 -6.79
C THR A 140 18.53 -5.20 -5.29
N PRO A 141 18.72 -6.41 -4.75
CA PRO A 141 19.12 -6.58 -3.35
C PRO A 141 20.47 -5.91 -3.12
N GLU A 142 20.51 -4.91 -2.23
CA GLU A 142 21.77 -4.55 -1.61
C GLU A 142 22.16 -5.66 -0.62
N THR A 143 23.44 -5.96 -0.52
CA THR A 143 23.94 -6.95 0.44
C THR A 143 23.66 -6.46 1.86
N PHE A 144 22.53 -6.84 2.42
CA PHE A 144 22.15 -6.58 3.80
C PHE A 144 21.99 -7.91 4.52
N THR A 145 22.82 -8.16 5.53
CA THR A 145 22.69 -9.33 6.40
C THR A 145 21.46 -9.13 7.29
N PRO A 146 20.41 -9.98 7.17
CA PRO A 146 19.20 -9.81 7.97
C PRO A 146 19.55 -10.04 9.45
N THR A 147 19.14 -9.10 10.31
CA THR A 147 19.29 -9.23 11.76
C THR A 147 18.12 -9.97 12.41
N HIS A 148 17.13 -10.43 11.64
CA HIS A 148 15.91 -11.06 12.16
C HIS A 148 15.53 -12.33 11.37
N ASP A 149 15.53 -13.46 12.07
CA ASP A 149 15.39 -14.83 11.53
C ASP A 149 13.93 -15.28 11.31
N THR A 150 12.99 -14.34 11.17
CA THR A 150 11.54 -14.65 11.02
C THR A 150 11.00 -14.44 9.61
N LEU A 151 11.83 -14.01 8.66
CA LEU A 151 11.40 -13.79 7.29
C LEU A 151 11.41 -15.11 6.49
N ALA A 152 10.35 -15.32 5.72
CA ALA A 152 10.30 -16.46 4.81
C ALA A 152 11.43 -16.37 3.78
N ILE A 153 12.18 -17.47 3.62
CA ILE A 153 13.38 -17.51 2.76
C ILE A 153 13.08 -16.99 1.35
N TRP A 154 11.91 -17.34 0.80
CA TRP A 154 11.51 -16.99 -0.57
C TRP A 154 11.22 -15.50 -0.78
N ALA A 155 10.92 -14.74 0.27
CA ALA A 155 10.60 -13.30 0.18
C ALA A 155 11.76 -12.41 0.64
N ARG A 156 12.86 -13.02 1.10
CA ARG A 156 13.92 -12.32 1.84
C ARG A 156 14.56 -11.20 1.02
N ASP A 157 14.97 -11.51 -0.21
CA ASP A 157 15.70 -10.57 -1.07
C ASP A 157 14.82 -9.39 -1.49
N ASP A 158 13.55 -9.65 -1.77
CA ASP A 158 12.56 -8.61 -2.10
C ASP A 158 12.32 -7.69 -0.90
N ILE A 159 12.11 -8.26 0.29
CA ILE A 159 11.91 -7.48 1.52
C ILE A 159 13.17 -6.64 1.81
N GLN A 160 14.36 -7.21 1.68
CA GLN A 160 15.61 -6.50 1.89
C GLN A 160 15.77 -5.31 0.95
N SER A 161 15.46 -5.51 -0.34
CA SER A 161 15.47 -4.43 -1.34
C SER A 161 14.53 -3.31 -0.91
N LEU A 162 13.29 -3.62 -0.57
CA LEU A 162 12.32 -2.60 -0.15
C LEU A 162 12.69 -1.90 1.17
N LEU A 163 13.37 -2.58 2.09
CA LEU A 163 13.91 -1.94 3.30
C LEU A 163 15.05 -0.97 2.97
N ALA A 164 15.99 -1.36 2.10
CA ALA A 164 17.13 -0.53 1.70
C ALA A 164 16.65 0.77 1.01
N TYR A 165 15.65 0.66 0.14
CA TYR A 165 15.04 1.80 -0.54
C TYR A 165 13.97 2.54 0.29
N LYS A 166 13.80 2.20 1.58
CA LYS A 166 12.84 2.81 2.52
C LYS A 166 11.39 2.78 2.04
N ILE A 167 11.03 1.79 1.24
CA ILE A 167 9.63 1.50 0.86
C ILE A 167 8.94 0.70 1.96
N MET A 168 9.66 -0.24 2.56
CA MET A 168 9.18 -0.97 3.73
C MET A 168 9.91 -0.50 4.99
N PHE A 169 9.20 -0.50 6.11
CA PHE A 169 9.75 -0.24 7.43
C PHE A 169 9.49 -1.44 8.32
N TYR A 170 10.49 -1.83 9.10
CA TYR A 170 10.29 -2.68 10.27
C TYR A 170 10.32 -1.77 11.50
N LYS A 171 9.34 -1.92 12.38
CA LYS A 171 9.45 -1.36 13.72
C LYS A 171 10.48 -2.23 14.42
N THR A 172 11.72 -1.74 14.57
CA THR A 172 12.63 -2.33 15.55
C THR A 172 11.87 -2.37 16.86
N VAL A 173 11.63 -3.56 17.41
CA VAL A 173 11.36 -3.67 18.83
C VAL A 173 12.65 -3.17 19.47
N THR A 174 12.69 -1.92 19.90
CA THR A 174 13.67 -1.50 20.89
C THR A 174 13.46 -2.45 22.06
N LEU A 175 14.42 -3.34 22.28
CA LEU A 175 14.55 -4.10 23.52
C LEU A 175 14.87 -3.11 24.66
N GLU A 176 13.95 -2.20 24.93
CA GLU A 176 13.81 -1.57 26.23
C GLU A 176 12.93 -2.52 27.03
N VAL A 177 13.52 -3.36 27.88
CA VAL A 177 13.52 -3.21 29.34
C VAL A 177 14.45 -4.29 29.96
N MET A 178 15.20 -3.90 31.00
CA MET A 178 15.87 -4.72 32.05
C MET A 178 17.32 -5.16 31.74
N TYR A 179 18.37 -4.53 32.28
CA TYR A 179 18.67 -4.21 33.68
C TYR A 179 19.36 -2.84 33.85
N PRO A 180 19.21 -2.14 35.00
CA PRO A 180 20.10 -1.04 35.36
C PRO A 180 21.43 -1.64 35.82
N LEU A 181 22.41 -1.78 34.92
CA LEU A 181 23.77 -2.08 35.33
C LEU A 181 24.53 -0.77 35.61
N PRO A 182 25.19 -0.64 36.77
CA PRO A 182 25.90 0.57 37.16
C PRO A 182 27.03 0.92 36.18
N VAL A 183 27.24 2.23 36.02
CA VAL A 183 28.04 2.96 35.00
C VAL A 183 29.51 2.53 34.82
N LYS A 184 30.01 1.48 35.51
CA LYS A 184 31.44 1.14 35.55
C LYS A 184 31.92 -0.01 34.65
N ILE A 185 31.12 -0.52 33.71
CA ILE A 185 31.60 -1.51 32.72
C ILE A 185 31.14 -1.14 31.30
N GLN A 186 31.49 0.05 30.83
CA GLN A 186 31.32 0.44 29.41
C GLN A 186 32.64 0.46 28.61
N SER A 187 33.76 0.02 29.17
CA SER A 187 35.08 0.20 28.55
C SER A 187 35.65 -1.01 27.78
N PHE A 188 34.89 -2.08 27.49
CA PHE A 188 35.49 -3.27 26.86
C PHE A 188 34.75 -3.96 25.71
N LEU A 189 33.70 -3.39 25.10
CA LEU A 189 33.04 -4.03 23.94
C LEU A 189 32.77 -3.10 22.74
N TYR A 190 33.54 -2.02 22.60
CA TYR A 190 33.60 -1.22 21.37
C TYR A 190 35.03 -1.20 20.81
N LEU A 191 35.42 -2.27 20.13
CA LEU A 191 36.50 -2.22 19.15
C LEU A 191 35.87 -2.09 17.75
N PRO A 192 36.19 -1.03 16.98
CA PRO A 192 35.62 -0.79 15.66
C PRO A 192 36.14 -1.82 14.65
N TYR A 193 35.21 -2.47 13.94
CA TYR A 193 35.54 -3.31 12.79
C TYR A 193 35.94 -2.41 11.62
N TYR A 194 37.25 -2.21 11.46
CA TYR A 194 37.88 -1.62 10.30
C TYR A 194 38.71 -2.74 9.64
N ILE A 195 38.44 -3.07 8.38
CA ILE A 195 39.33 -3.70 7.35
C ILE A 195 38.48 -3.82 6.07
N ARG A 196 38.61 -2.92 5.10
CA ARG A 196 39.58 -2.89 3.96
C ARG A 196 39.24 -3.88 2.84
N ARG A 197 38.86 -3.36 1.67
CA ARG A 197 39.34 -3.81 0.34
C ARG A 197 38.98 -2.79 -0.76
N LYS A 198 40.01 -2.15 -1.32
CA LYS A 198 40.14 -1.86 -2.75
C LYS A 198 41.58 -2.20 -3.14
N HIS A 199 41.71 -3.00 -4.19
CA HIS A 199 42.74 -2.78 -5.20
C HIS A 199 42.24 -1.67 -6.12
#